data_AF-A0A4Y2VGW0-F1
#
_entry.id   AF-A0A4Y2VGW0-F1
#
_cell.length_a   1.000
_cell.length_b   1.000
_cell.length_c   1.000
_cell.angle_alpha   90.00
_cell.angle_beta   90.00
_cell.angle_gamma   90.00
#
_symmetry.space_group_name_H-M   'P 1'
#
loop_
_entity.id
_entity.type
_entity.pdbx_description
1 polymer ?
#
loop_
_entity_poly.entity_id
_entity_poly.type
_entity_poly.pdbx_seq_one_letter_code
_entity_poly.pdbx_strand_id
1 'polypeptide(L)'
;ILWPSILDCLLDENLTSAISAVCKSLTVLASKKRNELGLDFTTDYGSLLKVTTPQSLLARLLVVIGRPHEDRDRGLHVLKFMKAVAPAIHKGPVSVWDKEIPTLIQYLESFDSTDWDQKQWENKVTDFVTETLAHIDREDWIVTYGKALLSQFNLYSNSPDDKYVLLINLGLVIRKVANKTFLNEALDTIFLNVNHSNPTERLGCALAVGLCGSSFADLVLVKLENVAKDFKKNAGLFGFIREFTGDSDHEKLKATIILCYGHITINTPIQQISPRIETPILRCVANLYSSSKDPNVKQSMLETIKLIADAVYSGQHKKQCLDELRSRSELLGLMRTILKSETSHPLTSNIRSLALNASASLVYPLYNALRFSHELVLCSPYIEI
;
A
#
# COMPACT_ATOMS: atom_id res chain seq x y z
N ILE A 1 27.91 0.19 26.37
CA ILE A 1 28.75 -0.40 25.31
C ILE A 1 27.95 -1.40 24.45
N LEU A 2 27.18 -2.34 25.02
CA LEU A 2 26.45 -3.37 24.24
C LEU A 2 25.19 -2.89 23.47
N TRP A 3 24.54 -1.81 23.94
CA TRP A 3 23.23 -1.37 23.44
C TRP A 3 23.19 -1.01 21.94
N PRO A 4 24.11 -0.17 21.40
CA PRO A 4 24.12 0.13 19.96
C PRO A 4 24.36 -1.10 19.07
N SER A 5 25.27 -1.98 19.47
CA SER A 5 25.59 -3.18 18.70
C SER A 5 24.41 -4.16 18.58
N ILE A 6 23.55 -4.25 19.62
CA ILE A 6 22.34 -5.09 19.54
C ILE A 6 21.28 -4.43 18.66
N LEU A 7 21.21 -3.10 18.61
CA LEU A 7 20.32 -2.40 17.70
C LEU A 7 20.71 -2.64 16.24
N ASP A 8 22.01 -2.66 15.94
CA ASP A 8 22.51 -2.97 14.59
C ASP A 8 22.10 -4.37 14.13
N CYS A 9 21.95 -5.34 15.05
CA CYS A 9 21.41 -6.67 14.71
C CYS A 9 19.99 -6.63 14.13
N LEU A 10 19.18 -5.61 14.45
CA LEU A 10 17.84 -5.47 13.87
C LEU A 10 17.90 -5.08 12.38
N LEU A 11 19.00 -4.46 11.95
CA LEU A 11 19.22 -4.00 10.57
C LEU A 11 20.08 -4.96 9.73
N ASP A 12 20.43 -6.13 10.26
CA ASP A 12 21.11 -7.20 9.53
C ASP A 12 20.09 -8.14 8.90
N GLU A 13 20.16 -8.32 7.58
CA GLU A 13 19.30 -9.23 6.81
C GLU A 13 19.39 -10.67 7.36
N ASN A 14 20.59 -11.12 7.71
CA ASN A 14 20.84 -12.49 8.20
C ASN A 14 20.23 -12.76 9.57
N LEU A 15 19.93 -11.70 10.33
CA LEU A 15 19.35 -11.78 11.67
C LEU A 15 17.85 -11.45 11.69
N THR A 16 17.21 -11.31 10.52
CA THR A 16 15.76 -11.04 10.40
C THR A 16 14.94 -12.05 11.20
N SER A 17 15.23 -13.35 11.05
CA SER A 17 14.52 -14.43 11.77
C SER A 17 14.77 -14.44 13.29
N ALA A 18 15.76 -13.68 13.76
CA ALA A 18 16.08 -13.54 15.18
C ALA A 18 15.45 -12.28 15.81
N ILE A 19 14.74 -11.43 15.06
CA ILE A 19 14.16 -10.18 15.56
C ILE A 19 13.35 -10.39 16.84
N SER A 20 12.53 -11.44 16.91
CA SER A 20 11.74 -11.75 18.12
C SER A 20 12.63 -11.89 19.37
N ALA A 21 13.74 -12.64 19.26
CA ALA A 21 14.70 -12.83 20.36
C ALA A 21 15.51 -11.56 20.70
N VAL A 22 15.92 -10.81 19.67
CA VAL A 22 16.64 -9.56 19.83
C VAL A 22 15.76 -8.50 20.52
N CYS A 23 14.51 -8.33 20.08
CA CYS A 23 13.56 -7.41 20.68
C CYS A 23 13.18 -7.79 22.12
N LYS A 24 13.08 -9.08 22.46
CA LYS A 24 12.92 -9.52 23.87
C LYS A 24 14.04 -8.98 24.76
N SER A 25 15.27 -9.18 24.32
CA SER A 25 16.48 -8.77 25.07
C SER A 25 16.56 -7.25 25.17
N LEU A 26 16.32 -6.54 24.06
CA LEU A 26 16.31 -5.08 24.01
C LEU A 26 15.20 -4.47 24.87
N THR A 27 14.04 -5.11 24.98
CA THR A 27 12.92 -4.63 25.80
C THR A 27 13.32 -4.48 27.27
N VAL A 28 14.05 -5.45 27.82
CA VAL A 28 14.52 -5.41 29.22
C VAL A 28 15.44 -4.20 29.44
N LEU A 29 16.41 -4.00 28.54
CA LEU A 29 17.36 -2.90 28.60
C LEU A 29 16.68 -1.53 28.42
N ALA A 30 15.78 -1.43 27.42
CA ALA A 30 15.04 -0.22 27.11
C ALA A 30 14.10 0.18 28.24
N SER A 31 13.41 -0.78 28.84
CA SER A 31 12.48 -0.54 29.95
C SER A 31 13.21 -0.02 31.18
N LYS A 32 14.38 -0.59 31.50
CA LYS A 32 15.21 -0.09 32.60
C LYS A 32 15.59 1.38 32.37
N LYS A 33 16.10 1.71 31.18
CA LYS A 33 16.46 3.10 30.83
C LYS A 33 15.26 4.04 30.84
N ARG A 34 14.12 3.58 30.31
CA ARG A 34 12.87 4.36 30.29
C ARG A 34 12.35 4.65 31.70
N ASN A 35 12.46 3.71 32.62
CA ASN A 35 12.06 3.91 34.02
C ASN A 35 13.00 4.87 34.77
N GLU A 36 14.31 4.82 34.47
CA GLU A 36 15.31 5.70 35.08
C GLU A 36 15.27 7.13 34.54
N LEU A 37 15.03 7.31 33.24
CA LEU A 37 15.20 8.59 32.54
C LEU A 37 13.89 9.20 31.99
N GLY A 38 12.79 8.45 31.96
CA GLY A 38 11.52 8.91 31.42
C GLY A 38 11.64 9.42 29.98
N LEU A 39 11.20 10.67 29.75
CA LEU A 39 11.29 11.36 28.45
C LEU A 39 12.69 11.86 28.10
N ASP A 40 13.63 11.80 29.04
CA ASP A 40 15.04 12.12 28.80
C ASP A 40 15.85 10.90 28.41
N PHE A 41 15.19 9.73 28.25
CA PHE A 41 15.82 8.56 27.67
C PHE A 41 16.27 8.88 26.23
N THR A 42 17.57 9.07 26.08
CA THR A 42 18.27 9.19 24.81
C THR A 42 19.11 7.94 24.57
N THR A 43 19.32 7.63 23.30
CA THR A 43 20.30 6.63 22.89
C THR A 43 21.43 7.36 22.18
N ASP A 44 22.67 7.14 22.63
CA ASP A 44 23.82 7.40 21.80
C ASP A 44 23.85 6.32 20.71
N TYR A 45 23.43 6.70 19.52
CA TYR A 45 23.46 5.84 18.35
C TYR A 45 24.90 5.66 17.80
N GLY A 46 25.91 6.29 18.42
CA GLY A 46 27.33 5.95 18.28
C GLY A 46 28.01 6.41 16.99
N SER A 47 29.30 6.74 17.08
CA SER A 47 30.05 7.50 16.07
C SER A 47 31.01 6.72 15.16
N LEU A 48 31.18 5.40 15.31
CA LEU A 48 32.27 4.67 14.64
C LEU A 48 31.86 3.75 13.47
N LEU A 49 30.61 3.26 13.37
CA LEU A 49 30.12 2.38 12.29
C LEU A 49 28.60 2.54 12.05
N LYS A 50 28.16 3.76 11.73
CA LYS A 50 26.73 4.20 11.68
C LYS A 50 25.83 3.34 10.78
N VAL A 51 25.14 2.34 11.34
CA VAL A 51 24.01 1.68 10.65
C VAL A 51 22.69 2.10 11.29
N THR A 52 22.58 2.08 12.63
CA THR A 52 21.30 2.39 13.29
C THR A 52 21.14 3.87 13.68
N THR A 53 20.22 4.55 13.01
CA THR A 53 19.63 5.85 13.40
C THR A 53 18.22 5.66 14.00
N PRO A 54 17.65 6.65 14.71
CA PRO A 54 16.24 6.61 15.12
C PRO A 54 15.28 6.28 13.97
N GLN A 55 15.53 6.86 12.80
CA GLN A 55 14.73 6.72 11.60
C GLN A 55 14.83 5.32 10.99
N SER A 56 16.03 4.77 10.85
CA SER A 56 16.23 3.39 10.35
C SER A 56 15.70 2.35 11.33
N LEU A 57 15.83 2.60 12.64
CA LEU A 57 15.25 1.74 13.66
C LEU A 57 13.72 1.75 13.55
N LEU A 58 13.10 2.93 13.49
CA LEU A 58 11.66 3.05 13.30
C LEU A 58 11.19 2.38 12.01
N ALA A 59 11.92 2.57 10.89
CA ALA A 59 11.61 1.96 9.60
C ALA A 59 11.55 0.44 9.72
N ARG A 60 12.57 -0.17 10.33
CA ARG A 60 12.62 -1.61 10.52
C ARG A 60 11.49 -2.11 11.41
N LEU A 61 11.28 -1.49 12.56
CA LEU A 61 10.26 -1.91 13.53
C LEU A 61 8.84 -1.83 12.93
N LEU A 62 8.52 -0.73 12.23
CA LEU A 62 7.20 -0.54 11.61
C LEU A 62 6.94 -1.49 10.43
N VAL A 63 7.97 -1.95 9.73
CA VAL A 63 7.80 -2.97 8.69
C VAL A 63 7.47 -4.33 9.32
N VAL A 64 8.28 -4.79 10.27
CA VAL A 64 8.19 -6.16 10.78
C VAL A 64 6.97 -6.41 11.69
N ILE A 65 6.31 -5.37 12.21
CA ILE A 65 5.01 -5.53 12.88
C ILE A 65 3.87 -5.83 11.91
N GLY A 66 4.01 -5.57 10.61
CA GLY A 66 2.94 -5.80 9.63
C GLY A 66 2.61 -7.28 9.42
N ARG A 67 3.56 -8.18 9.71
CA ARG A 67 3.39 -9.64 9.74
C ARG A 67 3.77 -10.17 11.13
N PRO A 68 2.84 -10.08 12.09
CA PRO A 68 3.17 -10.20 13.50
C PRO A 68 3.49 -11.64 13.93
N HIS A 69 2.98 -12.65 13.21
CA HIS A 69 3.17 -14.07 13.52
C HIS A 69 4.42 -14.70 12.87
N GLU A 70 5.08 -13.99 11.96
CA GLU A 70 6.35 -14.45 11.41
C GLU A 70 7.44 -14.48 12.50
N ASP A 71 8.44 -15.36 12.30
CA ASP A 71 9.64 -15.44 13.15
C ASP A 71 9.36 -15.52 14.66
N ARG A 72 8.44 -16.41 15.07
CA ARG A 72 8.07 -16.68 16.47
C ARG A 72 7.38 -15.48 17.13
N ASP A 73 6.23 -15.11 16.57
CA ASP A 73 5.38 -13.99 17.03
C ASP A 73 6.19 -12.71 17.22
N ARG A 74 6.97 -12.35 16.19
CA ARG A 74 7.86 -11.20 16.24
C ARG A 74 7.11 -9.92 16.57
N GLY A 75 5.87 -9.77 16.10
CA GLY A 75 5.05 -8.57 16.31
C GLY A 75 4.86 -8.24 17.79
N LEU A 76 4.56 -9.22 18.64
CA LEU A 76 4.39 -9.03 20.08
C LEU A 76 5.66 -8.44 20.73
N HIS A 77 6.81 -8.98 20.37
CA HIS A 77 8.10 -8.61 20.97
C HIS A 77 8.60 -7.27 20.42
N VAL A 78 8.38 -7.01 19.14
CA VAL A 78 8.67 -5.74 18.49
C VAL A 78 7.83 -4.62 19.11
N LEU A 79 6.52 -4.83 19.30
CA LEU A 79 5.63 -3.86 19.94
C LEU A 79 6.06 -3.54 21.38
N LYS A 80 6.39 -4.56 22.18
CA LYS A 80 6.92 -4.37 23.54
C LYS A 80 8.21 -3.55 23.54
N PHE A 81 9.12 -3.83 22.61
CA PHE A 81 10.35 -3.07 22.46
C PHE A 81 10.08 -1.63 22.01
N MET A 82 9.22 -1.41 21.01
CA MET A 82 8.82 -0.10 20.51
C MET A 82 8.30 0.77 21.65
N LYS A 83 7.40 0.26 22.49
CA LYS A 83 6.91 0.98 23.67
C LYS A 83 8.07 1.38 24.58
N ALA A 84 8.98 0.45 24.89
CA ALA A 84 10.09 0.72 25.80
C ALA A 84 11.10 1.74 25.24
N VAL A 85 11.35 1.75 23.92
CA VAL A 85 12.36 2.62 23.27
C VAL A 85 11.79 3.94 22.74
N ALA A 86 10.48 4.17 22.84
CA ALA A 86 9.78 5.30 22.21
C ALA A 86 10.49 6.67 22.42
N PRO A 87 10.87 7.08 23.65
CA PRO A 87 11.50 8.39 23.86
C PRO A 87 12.87 8.53 23.18
N ALA A 88 13.58 7.42 22.99
CA ALA A 88 14.87 7.38 22.32
C ALA A 88 14.76 7.42 20.79
N ILE A 89 13.59 7.11 20.21
CA ILE A 89 13.31 7.27 18.78
C ILE A 89 12.84 8.70 18.50
N HIS A 90 11.74 9.10 19.13
CA HIS A 90 11.17 10.44 19.00
C HIS A 90 10.21 10.73 20.16
N LYS A 91 10.25 11.94 20.71
CA LYS A 91 9.38 12.31 21.86
C LYS A 91 7.90 12.47 21.46
N GLY A 92 7.64 12.93 20.24
CA GLY A 92 6.29 13.20 19.73
C GLY A 92 5.29 12.04 19.86
N PRO A 93 5.57 10.83 19.34
CA PRO A 93 4.61 9.72 19.38
C PRO A 93 4.53 8.98 20.73
N VAL A 94 5.28 9.36 21.77
CA VAL A 94 5.34 8.59 23.03
C VAL A 94 3.96 8.42 23.67
N SER A 95 3.17 9.49 23.74
CA SER A 95 1.81 9.46 24.31
C SER A 95 0.87 8.52 23.54
N VAL A 96 0.93 8.57 22.21
CA VAL A 96 0.15 7.68 21.33
C VAL A 96 0.59 6.24 21.52
N TRP A 97 1.89 5.98 21.53
CA TRP A 97 2.43 4.63 21.66
C TRP A 97 2.08 4.02 23.02
N ASP A 98 2.07 4.80 24.09
CA ASP A 98 1.67 4.32 25.42
C ASP A 98 0.21 3.87 25.48
N LYS A 99 -0.65 4.41 24.60
CA LYS A 99 -2.07 4.06 24.48
C LYS A 99 -2.32 2.96 23.44
N GLU A 100 -1.79 3.10 22.23
CA GLU A 100 -2.10 2.25 21.08
C GLU A 100 -1.29 0.95 21.04
N ILE A 101 -0.04 0.92 21.55
CA ILE A 101 0.72 -0.33 21.57
C ILE A 101 0.04 -1.40 22.46
N PRO A 102 -0.45 -1.07 23.67
CA PRO A 102 -1.21 -2.04 24.47
C PRO A 102 -2.45 -2.59 23.78
N THR A 103 -3.18 -1.79 23.00
CA THR A 103 -4.39 -2.25 22.28
C THR A 103 -4.01 -3.19 21.13
N LEU A 104 -2.92 -2.90 20.42
CA LEU A 104 -2.37 -3.79 19.39
C LEU A 104 -1.87 -5.12 19.99
N ILE A 105 -1.17 -5.08 21.13
CA ILE A 105 -0.73 -6.30 21.85
C ILE A 105 -1.94 -7.13 22.28
N GLN A 106 -2.93 -6.49 22.90
CA GLN A 106 -4.15 -7.19 23.33
C GLN A 106 -4.85 -7.85 22.14
N TYR A 107 -4.90 -7.17 20.99
CA TYR A 107 -5.43 -7.76 19.77
C TYR A 107 -4.65 -9.01 19.35
N LEU A 108 -3.31 -8.97 19.32
CA LEU A 108 -2.50 -10.16 19.01
C LEU A 108 -2.70 -11.31 19.99
N GLU A 109 -2.94 -11.01 21.26
CA GLU A 109 -3.16 -12.03 22.30
C GLU A 109 -4.60 -12.58 22.31
N SER A 110 -5.55 -11.92 21.63
CA SER A 110 -6.97 -12.30 21.63
C SER A 110 -7.35 -13.29 20.52
N PHE A 111 -6.48 -13.50 19.52
CA PHE A 111 -6.73 -14.38 18.40
C PHE A 111 -5.62 -15.44 18.31
N ASP A 112 -6.03 -16.71 18.23
CA ASP A 112 -5.12 -17.76 17.81
C ASP A 112 -4.92 -17.70 16.29
N SER A 113 -3.83 -18.28 15.80
CA SER A 113 -3.43 -18.19 14.38
C SER A 113 -4.48 -18.72 13.38
N THR A 114 -5.46 -19.51 13.84
CA THR A 114 -6.51 -20.10 12.99
C THR A 114 -7.62 -19.13 12.61
N ASP A 115 -7.85 -18.08 13.41
CA ASP A 115 -8.89 -17.05 13.18
C ASP A 115 -8.30 -15.69 12.78
N TRP A 116 -7.05 -15.70 12.31
CA TRP A 116 -6.29 -14.48 12.02
C TRP A 116 -6.77 -13.76 10.75
N ASP A 117 -7.34 -12.58 10.93
CA ASP A 117 -7.62 -11.65 9.83
C ASP A 117 -6.42 -10.70 9.60
N GLN A 118 -5.54 -11.11 8.69
CA GLN A 118 -4.38 -10.32 8.29
C GLN A 118 -4.76 -8.94 7.74
N LYS A 119 -5.92 -8.81 7.08
CA LYS A 119 -6.33 -7.52 6.50
C LYS A 119 -6.79 -6.54 7.57
N GLN A 120 -7.51 -7.03 8.56
CA GLN A 120 -7.88 -6.21 9.73
C GLN A 120 -6.64 -5.75 10.49
N TRP A 121 -5.63 -6.60 10.66
CA TRP A 121 -4.35 -6.20 11.26
C TRP A 121 -3.62 -5.14 10.44
N GLU A 122 -3.52 -5.31 9.12
CA GLU A 122 -2.91 -4.31 8.23
C GLU A 122 -3.56 -2.94 8.36
N ASN A 123 -4.89 -2.88 8.47
CA ASN A 123 -5.61 -1.63 8.67
C ASN A 123 -5.22 -0.98 10.01
N LYS A 124 -5.18 -1.75 11.10
CA LYS A 124 -4.76 -1.27 12.43
C LYS A 124 -3.32 -0.74 12.43
N VAL A 125 -2.39 -1.46 11.79
CA VAL A 125 -0.99 -1.02 11.67
C VAL A 125 -0.90 0.24 10.81
N THR A 126 -1.65 0.33 9.72
CA THR A 126 -1.69 1.52 8.84
C THR A 126 -2.18 2.76 9.59
N ASP A 127 -3.23 2.61 10.41
CA ASP A 127 -3.75 3.68 11.26
C ASP A 127 -2.70 4.09 12.31
N PHE A 128 -2.08 3.12 12.98
CA PHE A 128 -1.02 3.36 13.96
C PHE A 128 0.20 4.09 13.36
N VAL A 129 0.64 3.72 12.15
CA VAL A 129 1.73 4.41 11.44
C VAL A 129 1.30 5.83 11.08
N THR A 130 0.08 6.00 10.55
CA THR A 130 -0.44 7.33 10.19
C THR A 130 -0.46 8.26 11.41
N GLU A 131 -0.93 7.77 12.55
CA GLU A 131 -0.97 8.52 13.80
C GLU A 131 0.43 8.82 14.36
N THR A 132 1.35 7.85 14.24
CA THR A 132 2.76 8.02 14.62
C THR A 132 3.42 9.14 13.81
N LEU A 133 3.22 9.16 12.50
CA LEU A 133 3.77 10.21 11.61
C LEU A 133 3.10 11.57 11.88
N ALA A 134 1.81 11.59 12.21
CA ALA A 134 1.11 12.81 12.59
C ALA A 134 1.69 13.43 13.88
N HIS A 135 2.07 12.61 14.86
CA HIS A 135 2.65 13.09 16.12
C HIS A 135 4.15 13.43 16.06
N ILE A 136 4.87 12.93 15.07
CA ILE A 136 6.24 13.38 14.81
C ILE A 136 6.23 14.82 14.29
N ASP A 137 5.28 15.16 13.42
CA ASP A 137 4.99 16.49 12.86
C ASP A 137 6.20 17.35 12.45
N ARG A 138 7.24 16.69 11.92
CA ARG A 138 8.43 17.36 11.39
C ARG A 138 8.81 16.76 10.05
N GLU A 139 8.60 17.52 8.98
CA GLU A 139 8.73 17.03 7.61
C GLU A 139 10.14 16.50 7.31
N ASP A 140 11.21 17.20 7.73
CA ASP A 140 12.60 16.79 7.55
C ASP A 140 12.90 15.43 8.21
N TRP A 141 12.36 15.21 9.41
CA TRP A 141 12.50 13.95 10.12
C TRP A 141 11.75 12.82 9.40
N ILE A 142 10.52 13.08 8.96
CA ILE A 142 9.67 12.11 8.23
C ILE A 142 10.28 11.77 6.87
N VAL A 143 10.86 12.73 6.15
CA VAL A 143 11.62 12.49 4.91
C VAL A 143 12.85 11.62 5.19
N THR A 144 13.57 11.86 6.29
CA THR A 144 14.71 11.02 6.68
C THR A 144 14.28 9.59 7.02
N TYR A 145 13.12 9.41 7.66
CA TYR A 145 12.48 8.10 7.85
C TYR A 145 12.12 7.43 6.52
N GLY A 146 11.55 8.19 5.58
CA GLY A 146 11.30 7.72 4.22
C GLY A 146 12.58 7.24 3.51
N LYS A 147 13.66 8.00 3.58
CA LYS A 147 14.97 7.59 3.03
C LYS A 147 15.53 6.34 3.70
N ALA A 148 15.30 6.18 5.01
CA ALA A 148 15.69 4.96 5.70
C ALA A 148 14.91 3.73 5.18
N LEU A 149 13.61 3.86 4.91
CA LEU A 149 12.83 2.80 4.23
C LEU A 149 13.41 2.48 2.84
N LEU A 150 13.73 3.50 2.03
CA LEU A 150 14.35 3.30 0.71
C LEU A 150 15.69 2.54 0.81
N SER A 151 16.49 2.79 1.85
CA SER A 151 17.76 2.09 2.06
C SER A 151 17.61 0.63 2.52
N GLN A 152 16.42 0.22 2.96
CA GLN A 152 16.17 -1.10 3.55
C GLN A 152 15.51 -2.11 2.60
N PHE A 153 15.30 -1.78 1.33
CA PHE A 153 14.68 -2.72 0.36
C PHE A 153 15.38 -4.09 0.32
N ASN A 154 16.71 -4.09 0.43
CA ASN A 154 17.51 -5.31 0.42
C ASN A 154 17.20 -6.26 1.59
N LEU A 155 16.82 -5.72 2.76
CA LEU A 155 16.44 -6.52 3.94
C LEU A 155 15.21 -7.41 3.71
N TYR A 156 14.46 -7.16 2.63
CA TYR A 156 13.20 -7.84 2.32
C TYR A 156 13.22 -8.49 0.93
N SER A 157 14.40 -8.73 0.37
CA SER A 157 14.56 -9.31 -0.98
C SER A 157 13.86 -10.66 -1.10
N ASN A 158 13.88 -11.46 -0.04
CA ASN A 158 13.28 -12.79 0.06
C ASN A 158 11.98 -12.82 0.89
N SER A 159 11.44 -11.66 1.25
CA SER A 159 10.30 -11.50 2.16
C SER A 159 9.24 -10.58 1.52
N PRO A 160 8.50 -11.04 0.50
CA PRO A 160 7.60 -10.17 -0.27
C PRO A 160 6.48 -9.56 0.59
N ASP A 161 6.07 -10.25 1.64
CA ASP A 161 5.09 -9.77 2.62
C ASP A 161 5.61 -8.59 3.47
N ASP A 162 6.85 -8.65 3.93
CA ASP A 162 7.48 -7.50 4.60
C ASP A 162 7.76 -6.36 3.62
N LYS A 163 8.19 -6.67 2.40
CA LYS A 163 8.39 -5.66 1.36
C LYS A 163 7.08 -4.95 1.01
N TYR A 164 5.96 -5.66 1.02
CA TYR A 164 4.63 -5.06 0.91
C TYR A 164 4.40 -4.03 2.01
N VAL A 165 4.66 -4.36 3.29
CA VAL A 165 4.49 -3.41 4.40
C VAL A 165 5.43 -2.21 4.27
N LEU A 166 6.68 -2.41 3.82
CA LEU A 166 7.61 -1.32 3.50
C LEU A 166 7.05 -0.36 2.45
N LEU A 167 6.46 -0.90 1.38
CA LEU A 167 5.86 -0.10 0.31
C LEU A 167 4.66 0.70 0.84
N ILE A 168 3.81 0.12 1.69
CA ILE A 168 2.72 0.85 2.35
C ILE A 168 3.27 2.00 3.19
N ASN A 169 4.29 1.76 4.02
CA ASN A 169 4.92 2.80 4.83
C ASN A 169 5.50 3.94 3.97
N LEU A 170 6.14 3.63 2.84
CA LEU A 170 6.60 4.65 1.89
C LEU A 170 5.44 5.47 1.32
N GLY A 171 4.33 4.82 0.94
CA GLY A 171 3.13 5.51 0.49
C GLY A 171 2.56 6.47 1.54
N LEU A 172 2.54 6.07 2.82
CA LEU A 172 2.10 6.91 3.93
C LEU A 172 3.02 8.11 4.16
N VAL A 173 4.33 7.92 4.06
CA VAL A 173 5.32 9.00 4.14
C VAL A 173 5.09 10.02 3.03
N ILE A 174 5.06 9.56 1.78
CA ILE A 174 4.89 10.43 0.61
C ILE A 174 3.55 11.18 0.70
N ARG A 175 2.48 10.52 1.13
CA ARG A 175 1.18 11.17 1.34
C ARG A 175 1.25 12.33 2.35
N LYS A 176 2.07 12.21 3.39
CA LYS A 176 2.20 13.17 4.50
C LYS A 176 3.17 14.33 4.18
N VAL A 177 4.21 14.12 3.39
CA VAL A 177 5.26 15.13 3.13
C VAL A 177 5.06 15.88 1.82
N ALA A 178 5.27 17.20 1.81
CA ALA A 178 5.15 18.04 0.60
C ALA A 178 6.44 18.07 -0.25
N ASN A 179 7.32 17.08 -0.09
CA ASN A 179 8.65 17.06 -0.70
C ASN A 179 8.64 16.35 -2.07
N LYS A 180 8.53 17.12 -3.16
CA LYS A 180 8.50 16.59 -4.54
C LYS A 180 9.79 15.89 -4.96
N THR A 181 10.95 16.29 -4.43
CA THR A 181 12.24 15.65 -4.75
C THR A 181 12.26 14.23 -4.18
N PHE A 182 11.93 14.10 -2.89
CA PHE A 182 11.82 12.80 -2.22
C PHE A 182 10.74 11.94 -2.87
N LEU A 183 9.58 12.49 -3.24
CA LEU A 183 8.54 11.76 -3.94
C LEU A 183 9.07 11.12 -5.23
N ASN A 184 9.78 11.89 -6.07
CA ASN A 184 10.34 11.35 -7.32
C ASN A 184 11.38 10.26 -7.06
N GLU A 185 12.31 10.50 -6.14
CA GLU A 185 13.33 9.54 -5.70
C GLU A 185 12.69 8.23 -5.21
N ALA A 186 11.66 8.34 -4.38
CA ALA A 186 10.97 7.20 -3.81
C ALA A 186 10.21 6.39 -4.88
N LEU A 187 9.48 7.05 -5.79
CA LEU A 187 8.79 6.35 -6.88
C LEU A 187 9.78 5.65 -7.82
N ASP A 188 10.90 6.29 -8.15
CA ASP A 188 11.96 5.65 -8.95
C ASP A 188 12.51 4.41 -8.27
N THR A 189 12.85 4.53 -6.99
CA THR A 189 13.38 3.43 -6.19
C THR A 189 12.36 2.28 -6.06
N ILE A 190 11.07 2.58 -5.86
CA ILE A 190 10.00 1.58 -5.78
C ILE A 190 9.93 0.77 -7.07
N PHE A 191 9.82 1.42 -8.24
CA PHE A 191 9.72 0.71 -9.51
C PHE A 191 11.00 -0.06 -9.88
N LEU A 192 12.17 0.36 -9.36
CA LEU A 192 13.44 -0.35 -9.57
C LEU A 192 13.60 -1.60 -8.68
N ASN A 193 13.00 -1.63 -7.48
CA ASN A 193 13.25 -2.67 -6.47
C ASN A 193 12.08 -3.65 -6.26
N VAL A 194 10.94 -3.40 -6.90
CA VAL A 194 9.79 -4.30 -6.87
C VAL A 194 9.96 -5.43 -7.88
N ASN A 195 9.76 -6.66 -7.43
CA ASN A 195 9.60 -7.80 -8.31
C ASN A 195 8.18 -7.80 -8.89
N HIS A 196 8.03 -7.24 -10.10
CA HIS A 196 6.73 -7.13 -10.78
C HIS A 196 6.05 -8.49 -11.07
N SER A 197 6.82 -9.58 -11.09
CA SER A 197 6.30 -10.95 -11.23
C SER A 197 5.62 -11.46 -9.97
N ASN A 198 6.00 -10.94 -8.79
CA ASN A 198 5.40 -11.32 -7.51
C ASN A 198 4.07 -10.54 -7.29
N PRO A 199 2.93 -11.21 -7.09
CA PRO A 199 1.63 -10.55 -6.93
C PRO A 199 1.55 -9.67 -5.67
N THR A 200 2.19 -10.09 -4.56
CA THR A 200 2.22 -9.34 -3.30
C THR A 200 3.01 -8.04 -3.46
N GLU A 201 4.19 -8.10 -4.06
CA GLU A 201 4.99 -6.88 -4.32
C GLU A 201 4.33 -5.96 -5.35
N ARG A 202 3.69 -6.53 -6.39
CA ARG A 202 2.89 -5.77 -7.37
C ARG A 202 1.76 -4.99 -6.69
N LEU A 203 1.02 -5.64 -5.80
CA LEU A 203 -0.07 -4.99 -5.06
C LEU A 203 0.49 -3.92 -4.10
N GLY A 204 1.58 -4.20 -3.40
CA GLY A 204 2.25 -3.24 -2.52
C GLY A 204 2.70 -1.99 -3.28
N CYS A 205 3.27 -2.16 -4.48
CA CYS A 205 3.66 -1.06 -5.36
C CYS A 205 2.43 -0.23 -5.75
N ALA A 206 1.36 -0.87 -6.20
CA ALA A 206 0.15 -0.17 -6.61
C ALA A 206 -0.53 0.59 -5.46
N LEU A 207 -0.59 0.01 -4.27
CA LEU A 207 -1.11 0.67 -3.07
C LEU A 207 -0.24 1.86 -2.66
N ALA A 208 1.09 1.72 -2.67
CA ALA A 208 2.02 2.80 -2.37
C ALA A 208 1.82 3.98 -3.34
N VAL A 209 1.75 3.69 -4.64
CA VAL A 209 1.48 4.69 -5.69
C VAL A 209 0.08 5.32 -5.52
N GLY A 210 -0.92 4.53 -5.14
CA GLY A 210 -2.26 5.03 -4.82
C GLY A 210 -2.28 6.00 -3.65
N LEU A 211 -1.57 5.69 -2.57
CA LEU A 211 -1.39 6.59 -1.42
C LEU A 211 -0.65 7.88 -1.82
N CYS A 212 0.31 7.81 -2.75
CA CYS A 212 0.92 9.01 -3.31
C CYS A 212 -0.11 9.85 -4.10
N GLY A 213 -0.95 9.17 -4.90
CA GLY A 213 -1.99 9.78 -5.72
C GLY A 213 -3.05 10.53 -4.91
N SER A 214 -3.29 10.19 -3.64
CA SER A 214 -4.24 10.92 -2.79
C SER A 214 -3.82 12.37 -2.53
N SER A 215 -2.52 12.67 -2.57
CA SER A 215 -1.97 14.02 -2.37
C SER A 215 -1.41 14.64 -3.65
N PHE A 216 -0.96 13.82 -4.61
CA PHE A 216 -0.20 14.27 -5.78
C PHE A 216 -0.63 13.62 -7.10
N ALA A 217 -1.93 13.43 -7.32
CA ALA A 217 -2.50 12.71 -8.47
C ALA A 217 -1.85 13.08 -9.82
N ASP A 218 -1.77 14.37 -10.17
CA ASP A 218 -1.19 14.83 -11.43
C ASP A 218 0.26 14.40 -11.64
N LEU A 219 1.09 14.59 -10.62
CA LEU A 219 2.51 14.25 -10.68
C LEU A 219 2.66 12.73 -10.87
N VAL A 220 1.92 11.95 -10.09
CA VAL A 220 1.97 10.49 -10.15
C VAL A 220 1.47 9.95 -11.50
N LEU A 221 0.41 10.53 -12.08
CA LEU A 221 -0.09 10.15 -13.40
C LEU A 221 0.95 10.40 -14.49
N VAL A 222 1.64 11.56 -14.45
CA VAL A 222 2.75 11.86 -15.38
C VAL A 222 3.90 10.87 -15.19
N LYS A 223 4.25 10.53 -13.94
CA LYS A 223 5.29 9.54 -13.64
C LYS A 223 4.94 8.18 -14.24
N LEU A 224 3.71 7.69 -14.04
CA LEU A 224 3.26 6.41 -14.62
C LEU A 224 3.30 6.41 -16.15
N GLU A 225 2.91 7.51 -16.79
CA GLU A 225 3.04 7.62 -18.24
C GLU A 225 4.50 7.53 -18.71
N ASN A 226 5.43 8.16 -17.97
CA ASN A 226 6.85 8.11 -18.29
C ASN A 226 7.42 6.70 -18.07
N VAL A 227 7.08 6.04 -16.96
CA VAL A 227 7.43 4.63 -16.74
C VAL A 227 6.91 3.78 -17.90
N ALA A 228 5.64 3.94 -18.30
CA ALA A 228 5.08 3.18 -19.43
C ALA A 228 5.77 3.47 -20.79
N LYS A 229 6.33 4.66 -20.99
CA LYS A 229 7.02 5.10 -22.23
C LYS A 229 8.49 4.72 -22.25
N ASP A 230 9.23 4.97 -21.17
CA ASP A 230 10.68 4.75 -21.05
C ASP A 230 11.03 3.28 -21.23
N PHE A 231 10.18 2.39 -20.70
CA PHE A 231 10.30 0.95 -20.91
C PHE A 231 10.08 0.51 -22.37
N LYS A 232 9.39 1.30 -23.21
CA LYS A 232 9.22 0.97 -24.63
C LYS A 232 10.41 1.39 -25.50
N LYS A 233 11.15 2.44 -25.10
CA LYS A 233 12.08 3.17 -25.98
C LYS A 233 13.57 2.93 -25.71
N ASN A 234 13.94 2.10 -24.74
CA ASN A 234 15.34 1.91 -24.32
C ASN A 234 16.05 3.24 -24.04
N ALA A 235 15.33 4.22 -23.50
CA ALA A 235 15.86 5.54 -23.19
C ALA A 235 15.20 6.03 -21.90
N GLY A 236 16.02 6.50 -20.94
CA GLY A 236 15.57 7.00 -19.65
C GLY A 236 16.00 6.14 -18.46
N LEU A 237 15.68 6.61 -17.24
CA LEU A 237 16.10 6.00 -15.97
C LEU A 237 15.65 4.54 -15.82
N PHE A 238 14.54 4.16 -16.45
CA PHE A 238 13.98 2.81 -16.42
C PHE A 238 14.30 1.96 -17.65
N GLY A 239 14.97 2.51 -18.66
CA GLY A 239 15.37 1.77 -19.86
C GLY A 239 16.30 0.60 -19.54
N PHE A 240 17.14 0.76 -18.50
CA PHE A 240 18.06 -0.28 -18.03
C PHE A 240 17.37 -1.50 -17.44
N ILE A 241 16.18 -1.37 -16.81
CA ILE A 241 15.47 -2.54 -16.27
C ILE A 241 15.19 -3.52 -17.40
N ARG A 242 14.77 -3.05 -18.58
CA ARG A 242 14.57 -3.90 -19.76
C ARG A 242 15.87 -4.51 -20.32
N GLU A 243 17.02 -3.89 -20.12
CA GLU A 243 18.32 -4.40 -20.59
C GLU A 243 18.78 -5.63 -19.78
N PHE A 244 18.36 -5.72 -18.50
CA PHE A 244 18.70 -6.83 -17.59
C PHE A 244 17.55 -7.84 -17.39
N THR A 245 16.37 -7.61 -17.98
CA THR A 245 15.17 -8.42 -17.77
C THR A 245 14.51 -8.80 -19.11
N GLY A 246 13.92 -10.00 -19.21
CA GLY A 246 13.38 -10.50 -20.48
C GLY A 246 12.01 -9.92 -20.84
N ASP A 247 11.49 -10.22 -22.03
CA ASP A 247 10.15 -9.77 -22.48
C ASP A 247 9.01 -10.10 -21.49
N SER A 248 9.17 -11.19 -20.71
CA SER A 248 8.24 -11.57 -19.64
C SER A 248 8.11 -10.49 -18.55
N ASP A 249 9.22 -9.86 -18.16
CA ASP A 249 9.24 -8.87 -17.07
C ASP A 249 8.60 -7.55 -17.50
N HIS A 250 8.67 -7.22 -18.81
CA HIS A 250 7.94 -6.09 -19.38
C HIS A 250 6.42 -6.25 -19.24
N GLU A 251 5.88 -7.45 -19.50
CA GLU A 251 4.46 -7.72 -19.34
C GLU A 251 4.02 -7.64 -17.87
N LYS A 252 4.87 -8.07 -16.94
CA LYS A 252 4.57 -7.96 -15.50
C LYS A 252 4.56 -6.52 -15.02
N LEU A 253 5.47 -5.68 -15.52
CA LEU A 253 5.43 -4.26 -15.26
C LEU A 253 4.14 -3.61 -15.78
N LYS A 254 3.68 -3.96 -17.00
CA LYS A 254 2.39 -3.45 -17.51
C LYS A 254 1.26 -3.75 -16.53
N ALA A 255 1.23 -4.97 -15.97
CA ALA A 255 0.26 -5.35 -14.97
C ALA A 255 0.36 -4.47 -13.72
N THR A 256 1.58 -4.20 -13.22
CA THR A 256 1.80 -3.25 -12.11
C THR A 256 1.29 -1.84 -12.44
N ILE A 257 1.66 -1.27 -13.59
CA ILE A 257 1.24 0.09 -13.98
C ILE A 257 -0.28 0.19 -14.08
N ILE A 258 -0.93 -0.81 -14.69
CA ILE A 258 -2.40 -0.87 -14.78
C ILE A 258 -3.01 -0.87 -13.37
N LEU A 259 -2.48 -1.67 -12.45
CA LEU A 259 -2.98 -1.74 -11.07
C LEU A 259 -2.77 -0.41 -10.33
N CYS A 260 -1.63 0.26 -10.53
CA CYS A 260 -1.36 1.59 -9.99
C CYS A 260 -2.44 2.60 -10.41
N TYR A 261 -2.88 2.60 -11.67
CA TYR A 261 -3.97 3.49 -12.13
C TYR A 261 -5.28 3.26 -11.35
N GLY A 262 -5.63 2.00 -11.06
CA GLY A 262 -6.80 1.67 -10.24
C GLY A 262 -6.65 2.20 -8.81
N HIS A 263 -5.50 1.99 -8.20
CA HIS A 263 -5.23 2.44 -6.83
C HIS A 263 -5.10 3.96 -6.69
N ILE A 264 -4.58 4.68 -7.68
CA ILE A 264 -4.68 6.15 -7.72
C ILE A 264 -6.16 6.55 -7.72
N THR A 265 -6.97 5.91 -8.57
CA THR A 265 -8.37 6.31 -8.72
C THR A 265 -9.19 6.15 -7.45
N ILE A 266 -9.04 5.03 -6.74
CA ILE A 266 -9.81 4.78 -5.50
C ILE A 266 -9.31 5.59 -4.29
N ASN A 267 -8.05 6.04 -4.30
CA ASN A 267 -7.46 6.77 -3.17
C ASN A 267 -7.48 8.31 -3.35
N THR A 268 -7.76 8.81 -4.56
CA THR A 268 -7.88 10.25 -4.81
C THR A 268 -9.34 10.71 -4.65
N PRO A 269 -9.61 11.86 -4.00
CA PRO A 269 -10.96 12.42 -3.95
C PRO A 269 -11.61 12.52 -5.34
N ILE A 270 -12.88 12.10 -5.45
CA ILE A 270 -13.57 11.98 -6.74
C ILE A 270 -13.56 13.29 -7.54
N GLN A 271 -13.67 14.43 -6.86
CA GLN A 271 -13.64 15.77 -7.47
C GLN A 271 -12.30 16.09 -8.16
N GLN A 272 -11.20 15.52 -7.68
CA GLN A 272 -9.87 15.74 -8.24
C GLN A 272 -9.56 14.73 -9.35
N ILE A 273 -10.06 13.50 -9.24
CA ILE A 273 -9.72 12.43 -10.19
C ILE A 273 -10.70 12.29 -11.35
N SER A 274 -11.97 12.71 -11.20
CA SER A 274 -12.99 12.54 -12.24
C SER A 274 -12.58 13.10 -13.62
N PRO A 275 -11.89 14.26 -13.75
CA PRO A 275 -11.47 14.77 -15.06
C PRO A 275 -10.38 13.90 -15.71
N ARG A 276 -9.78 12.98 -14.97
CA ARG A 276 -8.64 12.13 -15.36
C ARG A 276 -9.04 10.69 -15.70
N ILE A 277 -10.24 10.26 -15.30
CA ILE A 277 -10.68 8.87 -15.42
C ILE A 277 -10.73 8.43 -16.89
N GLU A 278 -11.44 9.16 -17.75
CA GLU A 278 -11.50 8.83 -19.18
C GLU A 278 -10.14 9.04 -19.85
N THR A 279 -9.47 10.14 -19.50
CA THR A 279 -8.14 10.48 -20.01
C THR A 279 -7.39 11.27 -18.95
N PRO A 280 -6.18 10.84 -18.54
CA PRO A 280 -5.37 9.79 -19.18
C PRO A 280 -5.65 8.35 -18.74
N ILE A 281 -6.37 8.10 -17.63
CA ILE A 281 -6.35 6.81 -16.92
C ILE A 281 -6.85 5.63 -17.79
N LEU A 282 -8.12 5.63 -18.18
CA LEU A 282 -8.71 4.52 -18.95
C LEU A 282 -8.05 4.36 -20.32
N ARG A 283 -7.71 5.47 -20.98
CA ARG A 283 -6.95 5.44 -22.24
C ARG A 283 -5.62 4.71 -22.08
N CYS A 284 -4.86 4.99 -21.02
CA CYS A 284 -3.59 4.30 -20.77
C CYS A 284 -3.80 2.82 -20.41
N VAL A 285 -4.79 2.50 -19.57
CA VAL A 285 -5.14 1.12 -19.22
C VAL A 285 -5.52 0.31 -20.47
N ALA A 286 -6.39 0.85 -21.33
CA ALA A 286 -6.80 0.22 -22.58
C ALA A 286 -5.61 -0.02 -23.55
N ASN A 287 -4.72 0.97 -23.67
CA ASN A 287 -3.51 0.85 -24.49
C ASN A 287 -2.55 -0.22 -23.98
N LEU A 288 -2.34 -0.31 -22.66
CA LEU A 288 -1.47 -1.32 -22.07
C LEU A 288 -2.08 -2.72 -22.21
N TYR A 289 -3.38 -2.86 -21.90
CA TYR A 289 -4.12 -4.12 -22.02
C TYR A 289 -4.14 -4.66 -23.47
N SER A 290 -4.51 -3.83 -24.45
CA SER A 290 -4.58 -4.24 -25.86
C SER A 290 -3.23 -4.68 -26.44
N SER A 291 -2.12 -4.21 -25.86
CA SER A 291 -0.76 -4.56 -26.27
C SER A 291 -0.20 -5.82 -25.61
N SER A 292 -1.03 -6.56 -24.85
CA SER A 292 -0.59 -7.68 -24.03
C SER A 292 -1.50 -8.90 -24.19
N LYS A 293 -0.91 -10.10 -24.07
CA LYS A 293 -1.63 -11.36 -23.90
C LYS A 293 -1.38 -11.98 -22.52
N ASP A 294 -0.65 -11.31 -21.65
CA ASP A 294 -0.29 -11.85 -20.34
C ASP A 294 -1.51 -11.91 -19.42
N PRO A 295 -1.77 -13.05 -18.75
CA PRO A 295 -2.92 -13.18 -17.85
C PRO A 295 -2.88 -12.18 -16.69
N ASN A 296 -1.70 -11.76 -16.22
CA ASN A 296 -1.55 -10.78 -15.15
C ASN A 296 -2.03 -9.40 -15.60
N VAL A 297 -1.76 -9.03 -16.85
CA VAL A 297 -2.25 -7.77 -17.43
C VAL A 297 -3.77 -7.79 -17.51
N LYS A 298 -4.37 -8.93 -17.89
CA LYS A 298 -5.83 -9.11 -17.86
C LYS A 298 -6.39 -9.01 -16.43
N GLN A 299 -5.78 -9.69 -15.46
CA GLN A 299 -6.19 -9.63 -14.04
C GLN A 299 -6.14 -8.20 -13.50
N SER A 300 -5.00 -7.52 -13.63
CA SER A 300 -4.84 -6.15 -13.16
C SER A 300 -5.79 -5.19 -13.86
N MET A 301 -6.10 -5.38 -15.15
CA MET A 301 -7.11 -4.58 -15.85
C MET A 301 -8.51 -4.74 -15.25
N LEU A 302 -8.93 -5.97 -14.95
CA LEU A 302 -10.23 -6.24 -14.34
C LEU A 302 -10.34 -5.64 -12.93
N GLU A 303 -9.29 -5.79 -12.12
CA GLU A 303 -9.19 -5.15 -10.79
C GLU A 303 -9.23 -3.63 -10.90
N THR A 304 -8.48 -3.04 -11.83
CA THR A 304 -8.49 -1.59 -12.06
C THR A 304 -9.85 -1.07 -12.47
N ILE A 305 -10.58 -1.78 -13.35
CA ILE A 305 -11.97 -1.40 -13.70
C ILE A 305 -12.87 -1.43 -12.48
N LYS A 306 -12.78 -2.47 -11.65
CA LYS A 306 -13.53 -2.55 -10.39
C LYS A 306 -13.21 -1.35 -9.49
N LEU A 307 -11.93 -1.02 -9.30
CA LEU A 307 -11.50 0.11 -8.46
C LEU A 307 -11.98 1.46 -9.01
N ILE A 308 -11.94 1.66 -10.34
CA ILE A 308 -12.47 2.87 -10.98
C ILE A 308 -13.99 2.96 -10.76
N ALA A 309 -14.72 1.87 -10.98
CA ALA A 309 -16.16 1.83 -10.76
C ALA A 309 -16.52 2.08 -9.29
N ASP A 310 -15.80 1.45 -8.36
CA ASP A 310 -15.97 1.69 -6.92
C ASP A 310 -15.68 3.16 -6.58
N ALA A 311 -14.65 3.78 -7.14
CA ALA A 311 -14.33 5.19 -6.89
C ALA A 311 -15.43 6.15 -7.38
N VAL A 312 -15.98 5.89 -8.57
CA VAL A 312 -17.05 6.73 -9.17
C VAL A 312 -18.39 6.51 -8.45
N TYR A 313 -18.67 5.28 -8.00
CA TYR A 313 -20.00 4.91 -7.50
C TYR A 313 -20.09 4.74 -5.97
N SER A 314 -18.97 4.81 -5.25
CA SER A 314 -18.96 4.88 -3.79
C SER A 314 -19.14 6.33 -3.30
N GLY A 315 -19.95 6.54 -2.26
CA GLY A 315 -20.19 7.86 -1.65
C GLY A 315 -21.65 8.27 -1.53
N GLN A 316 -21.90 9.45 -0.95
CA GLN A 316 -23.24 10.02 -0.73
C GLN A 316 -23.88 10.62 -2.00
N HIS A 317 -23.12 10.73 -3.11
CA HIS A 317 -23.57 11.33 -4.38
C HIS A 317 -24.11 10.33 -5.42
N LYS A 318 -24.49 9.11 -4.99
CA LYS A 318 -24.97 7.98 -5.84
C LYS A 318 -26.02 8.32 -6.90
N LYS A 319 -26.80 9.40 -6.74
CA LYS A 319 -27.84 9.82 -7.68
C LYS A 319 -27.32 10.68 -8.85
N GLN A 320 -26.17 11.34 -8.72
CA GLN A 320 -25.66 12.29 -9.72
C GLN A 320 -24.58 11.68 -10.64
N CYS A 321 -23.96 10.56 -10.25
CA CYS A 321 -22.82 9.98 -10.97
C CYS A 321 -23.16 8.94 -12.05
N LEU A 322 -24.44 8.67 -12.36
CA LEU A 322 -24.82 7.64 -13.34
C LEU A 322 -24.24 7.92 -14.75
N ASP A 323 -24.06 9.19 -15.09
CA ASP A 323 -23.50 9.65 -16.38
C ASP A 323 -22.02 10.06 -16.31
N GLU A 324 -21.34 9.89 -15.17
CA GLU A 324 -19.95 10.34 -14.99
C GLU A 324 -18.92 9.46 -15.72
N LEU A 325 -19.20 8.16 -15.83
CA LEU A 325 -18.34 7.22 -16.55
C LEU A 325 -18.90 6.96 -17.94
N ARG A 326 -18.50 7.79 -18.92
CA ARG A 326 -18.94 7.69 -20.32
C ARG A 326 -18.57 6.34 -20.94
N SER A 327 -17.42 5.79 -20.55
CA SER A 327 -16.95 4.48 -21.03
C SER A 327 -17.68 3.27 -20.42
N ARG A 328 -18.65 3.48 -19.51
CA ARG A 328 -19.32 2.40 -18.78
C ARG A 328 -19.89 1.29 -19.66
N SER A 329 -20.63 1.64 -20.71
CA SER A 329 -21.26 0.67 -21.62
C SER A 329 -20.23 -0.17 -22.37
N GLU A 330 -19.12 0.45 -22.79
CA GLU A 330 -18.00 -0.22 -23.44
C GLU A 330 -17.32 -1.20 -22.47
N LEU A 331 -17.05 -0.77 -21.24
CA LEU A 331 -16.45 -1.61 -20.20
C LEU A 331 -17.33 -2.82 -19.88
N LEU A 332 -18.65 -2.64 -19.76
CA LEU A 332 -19.60 -3.77 -19.58
C LEU A 332 -19.59 -4.72 -20.78
N GLY A 333 -19.49 -4.19 -22.00
CA GLY A 333 -19.32 -4.99 -23.22
C GLY A 333 -18.03 -5.83 -23.20
N LEU A 334 -16.94 -5.24 -22.73
CA LEU A 334 -15.66 -5.94 -22.54
C LEU A 334 -15.79 -7.05 -21.48
N MET A 335 -16.38 -6.77 -20.31
CA MET A 335 -16.58 -7.77 -19.26
C MET A 335 -17.41 -8.95 -19.77
N ARG A 336 -18.49 -8.67 -20.51
CA ARG A 336 -19.35 -9.69 -21.12
C ARG A 336 -18.58 -10.56 -22.11
N THR A 337 -17.69 -9.96 -22.90
CA THR A 337 -16.87 -10.68 -23.87
C THR A 337 -15.90 -11.63 -23.16
N ILE A 338 -15.22 -11.14 -22.10
CA ILE A 338 -14.32 -11.95 -21.28
C ILE A 338 -15.07 -13.13 -20.64
N LEU A 339 -16.22 -12.87 -20.01
CA LEU A 339 -17.04 -13.91 -19.36
C LEU A 339 -17.56 -15.00 -20.30
N LYS A 340 -17.77 -14.68 -21.58
CA LYS A 340 -18.14 -15.66 -22.62
C LYS A 340 -16.96 -16.50 -23.08
N SER A 341 -15.75 -15.93 -23.09
CA SER A 341 -14.53 -16.61 -23.56
C SER A 341 -13.87 -17.49 -22.50
N GLU A 342 -14.09 -17.19 -21.22
CA GLU A 342 -13.45 -17.92 -20.11
C GLU A 342 -14.26 -19.16 -19.73
N THR A 343 -13.55 -20.26 -19.44
CA THR A 343 -14.16 -21.51 -19.00
C THR A 343 -14.95 -21.32 -17.71
N SER A 344 -16.05 -22.03 -17.54
CA SER A 344 -16.87 -21.99 -16.32
C SER A 344 -16.24 -22.71 -15.12
N HIS A 345 -15.13 -23.44 -15.32
CA HIS A 345 -14.44 -24.17 -14.26
C HIS A 345 -13.55 -23.24 -13.42
N PRO A 346 -13.87 -22.98 -12.14
CA PRO A 346 -13.17 -22.00 -11.32
C PRO A 346 -11.73 -22.40 -10.92
N LEU A 347 -11.34 -23.67 -11.14
CA LEU A 347 -10.04 -24.21 -10.71
C LEU A 347 -8.84 -23.79 -11.58
N THR A 348 -9.07 -23.18 -12.75
CA THR A 348 -8.00 -22.87 -13.71
C THR A 348 -7.60 -21.39 -13.73
N SER A 349 -8.48 -20.48 -13.29
CA SER A 349 -8.27 -19.04 -13.40
C SER A 349 -9.27 -18.25 -12.55
N ASN A 350 -8.81 -17.15 -11.92
CA ASN A 350 -9.68 -16.21 -11.19
C ASN A 350 -10.29 -15.12 -12.10
N ILE A 351 -9.99 -15.11 -13.41
CA ILE A 351 -10.43 -14.08 -14.35
C ILE A 351 -11.96 -13.94 -14.37
N ARG A 352 -12.69 -15.06 -14.34
CA ARG A 352 -14.15 -15.04 -14.32
C ARG A 352 -14.69 -14.34 -13.07
N SER A 353 -14.11 -14.61 -11.90
CA SER A 353 -14.45 -13.96 -10.63
C SER A 353 -14.16 -12.45 -10.67
N LEU A 354 -12.98 -12.06 -11.16
CA LEU A 354 -12.59 -10.66 -11.31
C LEU A 354 -13.53 -9.91 -12.27
N ALA A 355 -13.89 -10.51 -13.41
CA ALA A 355 -14.82 -9.92 -14.36
C ALA A 355 -16.24 -9.79 -13.82
N LEU A 356 -16.70 -10.75 -13.00
CA LEU A 356 -17.98 -10.65 -12.28
C LEU A 356 -17.94 -9.50 -11.26
N ASN A 357 -16.87 -9.38 -10.49
CA ASN A 357 -16.71 -8.30 -9.50
C ASN A 357 -16.68 -6.92 -10.17
N ALA A 358 -15.91 -6.77 -11.26
CA ALA A 358 -15.88 -5.53 -12.05
C ALA A 358 -17.26 -5.21 -12.65
N SER A 359 -17.96 -6.22 -13.19
CA SER A 359 -19.32 -6.05 -13.69
C SER A 359 -20.29 -5.61 -12.58
N ALA A 360 -20.18 -6.22 -11.40
CA ALA A 360 -21.01 -5.88 -10.24
C ALA A 360 -20.80 -4.41 -9.84
N SER A 361 -19.56 -3.94 -9.73
CA SER A 361 -19.25 -2.54 -9.42
C SER A 361 -19.76 -1.57 -10.50
N LEU A 362 -19.68 -1.93 -11.79
CA LEU A 362 -20.21 -1.12 -12.91
C LEU A 362 -21.75 -1.08 -12.96
N VAL A 363 -22.43 -2.10 -12.41
CA VAL A 363 -23.90 -2.24 -12.39
C VAL A 363 -24.52 -1.76 -11.09
N TYR A 364 -23.77 -1.75 -9.98
CA TYR A 364 -24.24 -1.35 -8.64
C TYR A 364 -25.09 -0.05 -8.61
N PRO A 365 -24.83 0.98 -9.45
CA PRO A 365 -25.71 2.14 -9.56
C PRO A 365 -27.16 1.83 -10.01
N LEU A 366 -27.35 0.86 -10.91
CA LEU A 366 -28.66 0.50 -11.46
C LEU A 366 -29.53 -0.25 -10.45
N TYR A 367 -28.96 -1.14 -9.64
CA TYR A 367 -29.72 -1.91 -8.65
C TYR A 367 -30.35 -1.02 -7.59
N ASN A 368 -29.61 -0.02 -7.09
CA ASN A 368 -30.16 0.95 -6.14
C ASN A 368 -31.18 1.89 -6.81
N ALA A 369 -30.92 2.38 -8.03
CA ALA A 369 -31.88 3.23 -8.76
C ALA A 369 -33.21 2.51 -9.05
N LEU A 370 -33.17 1.21 -9.37
CA LEU A 370 -34.36 0.37 -9.56
C LEU A 370 -35.11 0.08 -8.25
N ARG A 371 -34.39 -0.11 -7.14
CA ARG A 371 -35.02 -0.28 -5.82
C ARG A 371 -35.74 0.99 -5.34
N PHE A 372 -35.11 2.16 -5.51
CA PHE A 372 -35.72 3.44 -5.13
C PHE A 372 -36.88 3.85 -6.05
N SER A 373 -36.84 3.49 -7.34
CA SER A 373 -38.00 3.70 -8.23
C SER A 373 -39.17 2.76 -7.87
N HIS A 374 -38.92 1.52 -7.49
CA HIS A 374 -39.96 0.64 -6.94
C HIS A 374 -40.52 1.14 -5.60
N GLU A 375 -39.69 1.69 -4.70
CA GLU A 375 -40.15 2.30 -3.44
C GLU A 375 -40.94 3.61 -3.65
N LEU A 376 -40.62 4.39 -4.70
CA LEU A 376 -41.40 5.59 -5.08
C LEU A 376 -42.73 5.23 -5.77
N VAL A 377 -42.79 4.14 -6.54
CA VAL A 377 -44.03 3.63 -7.16
C VAL A 377 -44.98 3.05 -6.10
N LEU A 378 -44.46 2.54 -4.99
CA LEU A 378 -45.27 2.03 -3.86
C LEU A 378 -45.69 3.12 -2.86
N CYS A 379 -45.16 4.35 -2.96
CA CYS A 379 -45.48 5.48 -2.09
C CYS A 379 -46.34 6.57 -2.79
N SER A 380 -47.14 6.21 -3.79
CA SER A 380 -48.15 7.10 -4.37
C SER A 380 -49.54 6.74 -3.81
N PRO A 381 -50.00 7.36 -2.70
CA PRO A 381 -51.40 7.32 -2.34
C PRO A 381 -52.15 8.45 -3.08
N TYR A 382 -53.21 8.07 -3.78
CA TYR A 382 -54.28 8.92 -4.35
C TYR A 382 -53.99 9.70 -5.66
N ILE A 383 -54.49 9.12 -6.77
CA ILE A 383 -55.16 9.87 -7.83
C ILE A 383 -56.65 9.54 -7.71
N GLU A 384 -57.42 10.49 -7.18
CA GLU A 384 -58.88 10.70 -7.28
C GLU A 384 -59.01 12.24 -7.15
N ILE A 385 -59.58 13.05 -8.05
CA ILE A 385 -60.50 12.94 -9.20
C ILE A 385 -60.01 13.91 -10.28
#